data_AF-A0A966QCR0-F1
#
_entry.id   AF-A0A966QCR0-F1
#
_cell.length_a   1.000
_cell.length_b   1.000
_cell.length_c   1.000
_cell.angle_alpha   90.00
_cell.angle_beta   90.00
_cell.angle_gamma   90.00
#
_symmetry.space_group_name_H-M   'P 1'
#
loop_
_entity.id
_entity.type
_entity.pdbx_description
1 polymer ?
#
loop_
_entity_poly.entity_id
_entity_poly.type
_entity_poly.pdbx_seq_one_letter_code
_entity_poly.pdbx_strand_id
1 'polypeptide(L)'
;ASVASFQDSPSGLFRAWPLQLLFHNVGWYLVYEEDSVGREEGLIRSERIDRLALRRSERGYRRGEEAQANALARLQTLLHLSGGIYFGDNLEAQLQLCSPTAKVRAQALTTLRFCCQSWSFAFIREGLQRYPIEHTRYSKPLAGDTWWHHPKAPHVLDPGSAADSHPYPVELDLPSWTVERDVDLRNWLFGFGAGIRIEAPAALREEHRSRALATAEIYL
;
A
#
# COMPACT_ATOMS: atom_id res chain seq x y z
N ALA A 1 -0.28 11.07 -18.43
CA ALA A 1 0.35 9.89 -17.81
C ALA A 1 -0.50 8.67 -18.13
N SER A 2 0.06 7.60 -18.70
CA SER A 2 -0.71 6.36 -18.87
C SER A 2 -1.01 5.79 -17.49
N VAL A 3 -2.20 5.23 -17.29
CA VAL A 3 -2.78 4.79 -16.00
C VAL A 3 -2.01 3.61 -15.35
N ALA A 4 -0.80 3.29 -15.80
CA ALA A 4 -0.10 2.10 -15.36
C ALA A 4 1.45 2.19 -15.39
N SER A 5 2.06 3.38 -15.52
CA SER A 5 3.50 3.56 -15.26
C SER A 5 3.69 4.18 -13.88
N PHE A 6 4.57 3.61 -13.06
CA PHE A 6 5.06 4.32 -11.89
C PHE A 6 5.90 5.52 -12.38
N GLN A 7 5.88 6.62 -11.64
CA GLN A 7 6.62 7.82 -12.05
C GLN A 7 8.14 7.57 -12.13
N ASP A 8 8.60 6.56 -11.39
CA ASP A 8 9.97 6.09 -11.28
C ASP A 8 10.24 4.79 -12.06
N SER A 9 9.34 4.42 -12.99
CA SER A 9 9.54 3.33 -13.95
C SER A 9 10.93 3.42 -14.60
N PRO A 10 11.68 2.32 -14.72
CA PRO A 10 13.02 2.36 -15.30
C PRO A 10 12.98 2.83 -16.75
N SER A 11 13.87 3.75 -17.11
CA SER A 11 14.08 4.19 -18.49
C SER A 11 15.34 3.55 -19.07
N GLY A 12 15.25 3.00 -20.28
CA GLY A 12 16.40 2.45 -20.98
C GLY A 12 16.71 0.99 -20.60
N LEU A 13 18.00 0.64 -20.59
CA LEU A 13 18.48 -0.70 -20.29
C LEU A 13 18.83 -0.83 -18.81
N PHE A 14 18.35 -1.89 -18.17
CA PHE A 14 18.70 -2.24 -16.80
C PHE A 14 18.95 -3.75 -16.67
N ARG A 15 19.66 -4.14 -15.62
CA ARG A 15 19.85 -5.55 -15.24
C ARG A 15 19.01 -5.84 -14.00
N ALA A 16 18.42 -7.03 -13.98
CA ALA A 16 17.57 -7.43 -12.89
C ALA A 16 17.51 -8.94 -12.74
N TRP A 17 17.19 -9.39 -11.54
CA TRP A 17 16.84 -10.76 -11.20
C TRP A 17 15.33 -10.92 -11.22
N PRO A 18 14.75 -11.67 -12.17
CA PRO A 18 13.32 -11.99 -12.17
C PRO A 18 12.95 -12.76 -10.89
N LEU A 19 11.88 -12.33 -10.22
CA LEU A 19 11.39 -12.98 -9.00
C LEU A 19 10.08 -13.72 -9.24
N GLN A 20 9.05 -13.02 -9.69
CA GLN A 20 7.70 -13.56 -9.79
C GLN A 20 6.87 -12.84 -10.86
N LEU A 21 5.95 -13.55 -11.50
CA LEU A 21 4.88 -12.95 -12.29
C LEU A 21 3.64 -12.77 -11.43
N LEU A 22 3.08 -11.57 -11.42
CA LEU A 22 1.85 -11.23 -10.70
C LEU A 22 0.79 -10.75 -11.70
N PHE A 23 -0.45 -11.19 -11.51
CA PHE A 23 -1.59 -10.57 -12.15
C PHE A 23 -2.20 -9.55 -11.18
N HIS A 24 -2.26 -8.28 -11.59
CA HIS A 24 -2.79 -7.21 -10.74
C HIS A 24 -3.71 -6.30 -11.56
N ASN A 25 -4.95 -6.14 -11.10
CA ASN A 25 -6.06 -5.40 -11.73
C ASN A 25 -6.34 -5.79 -13.19
N VAL A 26 -5.48 -5.37 -14.12
CA VAL A 26 -5.72 -5.39 -15.58
C VAL A 26 -4.53 -5.93 -16.38
N GLY A 27 -3.50 -6.48 -15.74
CA GLY A 27 -2.33 -6.94 -16.48
C GLY A 27 -1.36 -7.82 -15.69
N TRP A 28 -0.42 -8.38 -16.44
CA TRP A 28 0.70 -9.15 -15.92
C TRP A 28 1.89 -8.26 -15.64
N TYR A 29 2.45 -8.40 -14.46
CA TYR A 29 3.61 -7.66 -13.97
C TYR A 29 4.73 -8.63 -13.69
N LEU A 30 5.93 -8.30 -14.15
CA LEU A 30 7.15 -8.92 -13.67
C LEU A 30 7.61 -8.18 -12.42
N VAL A 31 7.67 -8.90 -11.31
CA VAL A 31 8.42 -8.45 -10.15
C VAL A 31 9.86 -8.92 -10.30
N TYR A 32 10.77 -7.99 -10.09
CA TYR A 32 12.20 -8.22 -10.22
C TYR A 32 12.96 -7.46 -9.15
N GLU A 33 14.19 -7.88 -8.90
CA GLU A 33 15.15 -7.16 -8.08
C GLU A 33 16.23 -6.56 -8.95
N GLU A 34 16.57 -5.29 -8.75
CA GLU A 34 17.62 -4.63 -9.51
C GLU A 34 19.00 -5.22 -9.23
N ASP A 35 19.78 -5.47 -10.28
CA ASP A 35 21.15 -5.96 -10.15
C ASP A 35 22.13 -4.77 -10.07
N SER A 36 22.50 -4.41 -8.83
CA SER A 36 23.43 -3.32 -8.53
C SER A 36 24.82 -3.87 -8.19
N VAL A 37 25.85 -3.38 -8.89
CA VAL A 37 27.24 -3.80 -8.66
C VAL A 37 27.66 -3.43 -7.24
N GLY A 38 28.15 -4.42 -6.48
CA GLY A 38 28.69 -4.20 -5.14
C GLY A 38 27.66 -4.20 -4.00
N ARG A 39 26.42 -4.63 -4.26
CA ARG A 39 25.41 -4.89 -3.22
C ARG A 39 24.88 -6.32 -3.34
N GLU A 40 24.63 -6.95 -2.20
CA GLU A 40 24.00 -8.28 -2.16
C GLU A 40 22.49 -8.18 -2.42
N GLU A 41 21.85 -7.13 -1.89
CA GLU A 41 20.45 -6.81 -2.12
C GLU A 41 20.24 -5.65 -3.10
N GLY A 42 19.27 -5.84 -3.98
CA GLY A 42 18.74 -4.83 -4.88
C GLY A 42 17.34 -4.37 -4.51
N LEU A 43 16.95 -3.24 -5.09
CA LEU A 43 15.60 -2.72 -4.96
C LEU A 43 14.61 -3.65 -5.67
N ILE A 44 13.55 -4.07 -4.98
CA ILE A 44 12.49 -4.88 -5.58
C ILE A 44 11.47 -3.95 -6.22
N ARG A 45 11.17 -4.18 -7.49
CA ARG A 45 10.24 -3.38 -8.28
C ARG A 45 9.31 -4.29 -9.06
N SER A 46 8.18 -3.73 -9.47
CA SER A 46 7.26 -4.40 -10.41
C SER A 46 7.14 -3.57 -11.67
N GLU A 47 7.13 -4.25 -12.82
CA GLU A 47 6.73 -3.61 -14.06
C GLU A 47 5.81 -4.43 -14.92
N ARG A 48 4.95 -3.75 -15.68
CA ARG A 48 4.11 -4.44 -16.65
C ARG A 48 4.96 -5.15 -17.68
N ILE A 49 4.70 -6.45 -17.85
CA ILE A 49 5.54 -7.31 -18.70
C ILE A 49 5.47 -6.88 -20.18
N ASP A 50 4.34 -6.33 -20.62
CA ASP A 50 4.14 -5.84 -21.99
C ASP A 50 4.99 -4.60 -22.33
N ARG A 51 5.63 -3.98 -21.34
CA ARG A 51 6.55 -2.85 -21.52
C ARG A 51 8.01 -3.25 -21.47
N LEU A 52 8.29 -4.50 -21.09
CA LEU A 52 9.64 -5.02 -20.98
C LEU A 52 10.01 -5.77 -22.25
N ALA A 53 11.25 -5.57 -22.70
CA ALA A 53 11.83 -6.34 -23.79
C ALA A 53 13.10 -7.04 -23.29
N LEU A 54 13.11 -8.36 -23.31
CA LEU A 54 14.31 -9.13 -22.99
C LEU A 54 15.35 -8.92 -24.09
N ARG A 55 16.40 -8.14 -23.80
CA ARG A 55 17.48 -7.85 -24.76
C ARG A 55 18.60 -8.87 -24.72
N ARG A 56 19.00 -9.27 -23.52
CA ARG A 56 20.12 -10.20 -23.30
C ARG A 56 19.87 -10.98 -22.02
N SER A 57 20.24 -12.26 -22.04
CA SER A 57 20.38 -13.09 -20.86
C SER A 57 21.86 -13.43 -20.72
N GLU A 58 22.49 -13.03 -19.62
CA GLU A 58 23.90 -13.32 -19.36
C GLU A 58 24.09 -14.81 -19.10
N ARG A 59 24.71 -15.52 -20.06
CA ARG A 59 24.97 -16.96 -19.93
C ARG A 59 26.04 -17.18 -18.87
N GLY A 60 25.75 -18.08 -17.92
CA GLY A 60 26.68 -18.44 -16.84
C GLY A 60 26.58 -17.57 -15.58
N TYR A 61 25.81 -16.48 -15.60
CA TYR A 61 25.55 -15.66 -14.42
C TYR A 61 24.23 -16.08 -13.80
N ARG A 62 24.27 -17.07 -12.90
CA ARG A 62 23.10 -17.59 -12.18
C ARG A 62 23.13 -17.09 -10.74
N ARG A 63 22.00 -16.52 -10.29
CA ARG A 63 21.80 -16.18 -8.89
C ARG A 63 21.83 -17.45 -8.02
N GLY A 64 22.52 -17.40 -6.89
CA GLY A 64 22.51 -18.47 -5.90
C GLY A 64 21.09 -18.75 -5.40
N GLU A 65 20.79 -20.01 -5.10
CA GLU A 65 19.44 -20.43 -4.67
C GLU A 65 19.02 -19.77 -3.36
N GLU A 66 19.95 -19.62 -2.41
CA GLU A 66 19.72 -18.90 -1.15
C GLU A 66 19.39 -17.42 -1.37
N ALA A 67 20.15 -16.74 -2.23
CA ALA A 67 19.89 -15.33 -2.55
C ALA A 67 18.52 -15.15 -3.23
N GLN A 68 18.12 -16.09 -4.11
CA GLN A 68 16.79 -16.09 -4.71
C GLN A 68 15.69 -16.32 -3.65
N ALA A 69 15.89 -17.27 -2.74
CA ALA A 69 14.93 -17.56 -1.67
C ALA A 69 14.75 -16.36 -0.73
N ASN A 70 15.85 -15.69 -0.35
CA ASN A 70 15.82 -14.50 0.49
C ASN A 70 15.08 -13.33 -0.21
N ALA A 71 15.31 -13.13 -1.51
CA ALA A 71 14.59 -12.11 -2.28
C ALA A 71 13.09 -12.41 -2.39
N LEU A 72 12.70 -13.68 -2.56
CA LEU A 72 11.30 -14.09 -2.57
C LEU A 72 10.63 -13.90 -1.20
N ALA A 73 11.32 -14.20 -0.10
CA ALA A 73 10.80 -13.92 1.25
C ALA A 73 10.61 -12.42 1.50
N ARG A 74 11.56 -11.59 1.01
CA ARG A 74 11.43 -10.13 1.04
C ARG A 74 10.23 -9.65 0.22
N LEU A 75 10.07 -10.17 -0.99
CA LEU A 75 8.90 -9.87 -1.83
C LEU A 75 7.57 -10.25 -1.16
N GLN A 76 7.47 -11.43 -0.56
CA GLN A 76 6.26 -11.86 0.15
C GLN A 76 5.89 -10.89 1.28
N THR A 77 6.91 -10.42 2.03
CA THR A 77 6.72 -9.40 3.06
C THR A 77 6.23 -8.08 2.46
N LEU A 78 6.84 -7.62 1.36
CA LEU A 78 6.44 -6.38 0.68
C LEU A 78 5.00 -6.46 0.14
N LEU A 79 4.61 -7.58 -0.45
CA LEU A 79 3.25 -7.83 -0.94
C LEU A 79 2.22 -7.80 0.19
N HIS A 80 2.52 -8.51 1.28
CA HIS A 80 1.65 -8.56 2.46
C HIS A 80 1.44 -7.16 3.05
N LEU A 81 2.50 -6.40 3.24
CA LEU A 81 2.44 -5.11 3.94
C LEU A 81 1.96 -3.94 3.06
N SER A 82 2.24 -3.96 1.75
CA SER A 82 1.91 -2.84 0.86
C SER A 82 0.46 -2.88 0.35
N GLY A 83 -0.20 -4.05 0.35
CA GLY A 83 -1.57 -4.22 -0.15
C GLY A 83 -1.74 -3.88 -1.64
N GLY A 84 -0.64 -3.97 -2.40
CA GLY A 84 -0.49 -3.59 -3.80
C GLY A 84 0.84 -4.07 -4.37
N ILE A 85 1.12 -3.70 -5.62
CA ILE A 85 2.34 -4.11 -6.35
C ILE A 85 3.42 -3.03 -6.42
N TYR A 86 3.19 -1.87 -5.80
CA TYR A 86 4.18 -0.81 -5.68
C TYR A 86 4.94 -0.95 -4.36
N PHE A 87 6.26 -1.07 -4.44
CA PHE A 87 7.12 -1.37 -3.28
C PHE A 87 8.06 -0.21 -2.91
N GLY A 88 7.79 0.99 -3.41
CA GLY A 88 8.66 2.15 -3.22
C GLY A 88 9.88 2.16 -4.13
N ASP A 89 10.68 3.22 -4.00
CA ASP A 89 11.84 3.52 -4.85
C ASP A 89 13.16 3.59 -4.04
N ASN A 90 13.12 3.18 -2.78
CA ASN A 90 14.25 3.26 -1.85
C ASN A 90 14.57 1.89 -1.25
N LEU A 91 15.79 1.39 -1.53
CA LEU A 91 16.23 0.08 -1.04
C LEU A 91 16.29 0.03 0.49
N GLU A 92 16.85 1.06 1.12
CA GLU A 92 17.01 1.11 2.57
C GLU A 92 15.64 1.04 3.27
N ALA A 93 14.65 1.75 2.73
CA ALA A 93 13.28 1.70 3.25
C ALA A 93 12.65 0.30 3.08
N GLN A 94 12.89 -0.40 1.97
CA GLN A 94 12.47 -1.80 1.80
C GLN A 94 13.15 -2.72 2.82
N LEU A 95 14.45 -2.57 3.04
CA LEU A 95 15.22 -3.38 4.00
C LEU A 95 14.75 -3.15 5.44
N GLN A 96 14.46 -1.90 5.81
CA GLN A 96 13.90 -1.56 7.12
C GLN A 96 12.52 -2.18 7.34
N LEU A 97 11.64 -2.09 6.35
CA LEU A 97 10.31 -2.70 6.42
C LEU A 97 10.38 -4.24 6.51
N CYS A 98 11.36 -4.85 5.85
CA CYS A 98 11.58 -6.30 5.87
C CYS A 98 12.56 -6.76 6.96
N SER A 99 12.96 -5.87 7.87
CA SER A 99 13.86 -6.19 8.96
C SER A 99 13.27 -7.29 9.86
N PRO A 100 14.07 -8.26 10.36
CA PRO A 100 13.58 -9.23 11.35
C PRO A 100 13.19 -8.55 12.68
N THR A 101 13.69 -7.34 12.95
CA THR A 101 13.40 -6.60 14.18
C THR A 101 12.07 -5.86 14.09
N ALA A 102 11.09 -6.26 14.90
CA ALA A 102 9.74 -5.66 14.92
C ALA A 102 9.76 -4.14 15.15
N LYS A 103 10.66 -3.64 16.01
CA LYS A 103 10.82 -2.21 16.27
C LYS A 103 11.25 -1.44 15.02
N VAL A 104 12.15 -1.99 14.22
CA VAL A 104 12.62 -1.38 12.96
C VAL A 104 11.48 -1.38 11.94
N ARG A 105 10.76 -2.49 11.81
CA ARG A 105 9.59 -2.56 10.91
C ARG A 105 8.53 -1.53 11.29
N ALA A 106 8.21 -1.39 12.57
CA ALA A 106 7.22 -0.43 13.04
C ALA A 106 7.61 1.03 12.71
N GLN A 107 8.90 1.35 12.72
CA GLN A 107 9.40 2.68 12.33
C GLN A 107 9.32 2.94 10.83
N ALA A 108 9.28 1.90 10.00
CA ALA A 108 9.11 2.00 8.56
C ALA A 108 7.63 2.15 8.13
N LEU A 109 6.69 2.07 9.08
CA LEU A 109 5.26 2.22 8.82
C LEU A 109 4.78 3.63 9.16
N THR A 110 3.79 4.07 8.41
CA THR A 110 3.05 5.31 8.60
C THR A 110 1.60 4.97 8.93
N THR A 111 1.08 5.53 10.02
CA THR A 111 -0.33 5.38 10.36
C THR A 111 -1.19 6.33 9.52
N LEU A 112 -1.97 5.75 8.62
CA LEU A 112 -3.10 6.40 7.98
C LEU A 112 -4.29 6.36 8.94
N ARG A 113 -4.81 7.52 9.32
CA ARG A 113 -6.00 7.65 10.17
C ARG A 113 -7.08 8.45 9.47
N PHE A 114 -8.29 7.91 9.45
CA PHE A 114 -9.47 8.59 8.93
C PHE A 114 -10.71 8.17 9.70
N CYS A 115 -11.69 9.07 9.73
CA CYS A 115 -12.96 8.85 10.39
C CYS A 115 -14.07 8.69 9.35
N CYS A 116 -15.02 7.81 9.62
CA CYS A 116 -16.04 7.40 8.66
C CYS A 116 -17.44 7.79 9.14
N GLN A 117 -18.33 8.03 8.18
CA GLN A 117 -19.78 7.96 8.39
C GLN A 117 -20.22 6.50 8.61
N SER A 118 -21.45 6.28 9.11
CA SER A 118 -21.94 4.92 9.39
C SER A 118 -21.93 4.00 8.17
N TRP A 119 -22.34 4.49 7.00
CA TRP A 119 -22.44 3.67 5.78
C TRP A 119 -21.06 3.29 5.22
N SER A 120 -20.12 4.22 5.20
CA SER A 120 -18.77 3.98 4.68
C SER A 120 -18.00 3.09 5.63
N PHE A 121 -18.19 3.28 6.93
CA PHE A 121 -17.59 2.43 7.93
C PHE A 121 -18.08 0.99 7.82
N ALA A 122 -19.39 0.80 7.63
CA ALA A 122 -20.00 -0.52 7.47
C ALA A 122 -19.35 -1.30 6.33
N PHE A 123 -19.08 -0.64 5.19
CA PHE A 123 -18.37 -1.24 4.06
C PHE A 123 -16.89 -1.53 4.38
N ILE A 124 -16.18 -0.57 4.97
CA ILE A 124 -14.74 -0.68 5.22
C ILE A 124 -14.40 -1.83 6.17
N ARG A 125 -15.19 -2.04 7.23
CA ARG A 125 -14.96 -3.14 8.18
C ARG A 125 -15.22 -4.53 7.60
N GLU A 126 -15.94 -4.65 6.49
CA GLU A 126 -16.19 -5.92 5.81
C GLU A 126 -15.03 -6.28 4.87
N GLY A 127 -14.34 -5.27 4.32
CA GLY A 127 -13.24 -5.39 3.36
C GLY A 127 -11.87 -5.78 3.95
N LEU A 128 -11.81 -6.85 4.75
CA LEU A 128 -10.63 -7.23 5.56
C LEU A 128 -9.43 -7.82 4.81
N GLN A 129 -9.47 -7.97 3.49
CA GLN A 129 -8.47 -8.78 2.77
C GLN A 129 -7.31 -8.00 2.17
N ARG A 130 -7.44 -6.68 1.99
CA ARG A 130 -6.43 -5.92 1.25
C ARG A 130 -5.16 -5.61 2.07
N TYR A 131 -5.34 -5.32 3.35
CA TYR A 131 -4.25 -4.97 4.25
C TYR A 131 -4.19 -5.95 5.42
N PRO A 132 -3.01 -6.16 6.01
CA PRO A 132 -2.86 -7.07 7.15
C PRO A 132 -3.77 -6.67 8.30
N ILE A 133 -4.47 -7.66 8.85
CA ILE A 133 -5.43 -7.42 9.95
C ILE A 133 -4.70 -6.94 11.22
N GLU A 134 -3.46 -7.38 11.40
CA GLU A 134 -2.56 -6.96 12.49
C GLU A 134 -2.14 -5.50 12.39
N HIS A 135 -2.26 -4.87 11.22
CA HIS A 135 -1.93 -3.45 10.98
C HIS A 135 -3.17 -2.57 10.84
N THR A 136 -4.34 -3.16 10.99
CA THR A 136 -5.62 -2.47 10.88
C THR A 136 -6.23 -2.31 12.25
N ARG A 137 -6.87 -1.16 12.53
CA ARG A 137 -7.64 -0.94 13.77
C ARG A 137 -8.92 -0.22 13.43
N TYR A 138 -10.04 -0.71 13.98
CA TYR A 138 -11.37 -0.17 13.72
C TYR A 138 -11.96 0.46 14.98
N SER A 139 -12.89 1.40 14.79
CA SER A 139 -13.74 1.94 15.84
C SER A 139 -14.55 0.84 16.53
N LYS A 140 -14.66 0.93 17.85
CA LYS A 140 -15.71 0.25 18.63
C LYS A 140 -17.09 0.80 18.24
N PRO A 141 -18.17 0.05 18.50
CA PRO A 141 -19.54 0.53 18.35
C PRO A 141 -19.82 1.78 19.19
N LEU A 142 -20.70 2.65 18.69
CA LEU A 142 -21.42 3.60 19.53
C LEU A 142 -22.49 2.88 20.34
N ALA A 143 -22.97 3.54 21.40
CA ALA A 143 -24.09 3.04 22.18
C ALA A 143 -25.34 2.89 21.30
N GLY A 144 -25.88 1.67 21.22
CA GLY A 144 -27.06 1.35 20.42
C GLY A 144 -26.77 0.80 19.01
N ASP A 145 -25.51 0.73 18.58
CA ASP A 145 -25.17 0.13 17.29
C ASP A 145 -25.42 -1.39 17.30
N THR A 146 -26.11 -1.91 16.28
CA THR A 146 -26.52 -3.33 16.13
C THR A 146 -25.87 -4.03 14.93
N TRP A 147 -24.66 -3.59 14.60
CA TRP A 147 -23.95 -3.93 13.38
C TRP A 147 -22.99 -5.14 13.57
N TRP A 148 -22.97 -6.09 12.61
CA TRP A 148 -22.13 -7.31 12.66
C TRP A 148 -20.64 -7.02 12.45
N HIS A 149 -19.76 -7.60 13.26
CA HIS A 149 -18.31 -7.51 13.04
C HIS A 149 -17.68 -8.89 12.89
N HIS A 150 -16.61 -8.96 12.10
CA HIS A 150 -15.83 -10.18 11.98
C HIS A 150 -15.07 -10.44 13.31
N PRO A 151 -15.07 -11.67 13.85
CA PRO A 151 -14.46 -11.95 15.17
C PRO A 151 -12.96 -11.63 15.26
N LYS A 152 -12.26 -11.64 14.12
CA LYS A 152 -10.82 -11.29 14.06
C LYS A 152 -10.56 -9.81 13.81
N ALA A 153 -11.57 -9.00 13.49
CA ALA A 153 -11.40 -7.58 13.22
C ALA A 153 -11.11 -6.84 14.54
N PRO A 154 -9.98 -6.14 14.66
CA PRO A 154 -9.59 -5.48 15.91
C PRO A 154 -10.35 -4.16 16.09
N HIS A 155 -11.51 -4.23 16.73
CA HIS A 155 -12.30 -3.07 17.15
C HIS A 155 -11.75 -2.50 18.48
N VAL A 156 -10.71 -1.69 18.38
CA VAL A 156 -9.94 -1.20 19.54
C VAL A 156 -9.97 0.31 19.72
N LEU A 157 -10.33 1.07 18.68
CA LEU A 157 -10.37 2.53 18.73
C LEU A 157 -11.66 2.99 19.39
N ASP A 158 -11.59 3.99 20.27
CA ASP A 158 -12.80 4.58 20.82
C ASP A 158 -13.52 5.43 19.76
N PRO A 159 -14.86 5.31 19.64
CA PRO A 159 -15.62 6.11 18.69
C PRO A 159 -15.59 7.58 19.11
N GLY A 160 -15.76 8.45 18.13
CA GLY A 160 -16.05 9.86 18.34
C GLY A 160 -17.44 10.07 18.96
N SER A 161 -17.81 11.34 19.13
CA SER A 161 -19.15 11.71 19.59
C SER A 161 -20.22 11.24 18.60
N ALA A 162 -21.37 10.77 19.08
CA ALA A 162 -22.52 10.46 18.22
C ALA A 162 -23.06 11.69 17.45
N ALA A 163 -22.71 12.90 17.89
CA ALA A 163 -23.02 14.14 17.17
C ALA A 163 -21.98 14.49 16.09
N ASP A 164 -20.84 13.81 16.03
CA ASP A 164 -19.89 13.99 14.94
C ASP A 164 -20.44 13.33 13.66
N SER A 165 -20.34 14.07 12.56
CA SER A 165 -20.56 13.55 11.21
C SER A 165 -19.78 12.27 10.88
N HIS A 166 -18.58 12.08 11.46
CA HIS A 166 -17.69 10.95 11.19
C HIS A 166 -17.23 10.32 12.50
N PRO A 167 -18.09 9.59 13.22
CA PRO A 167 -17.77 9.14 14.57
C PRO A 167 -16.90 7.88 14.58
N TYR A 168 -16.65 7.24 13.44
CA TYR A 168 -16.00 5.93 13.41
C TYR A 168 -14.56 6.01 12.89
N PRO A 169 -13.54 6.13 13.76
CA PRO A 169 -12.16 6.09 13.32
C PRO A 169 -11.72 4.73 12.78
N VAL A 170 -10.79 4.79 11.84
CA VAL A 170 -10.06 3.66 11.27
C VAL A 170 -8.59 4.05 11.19
N GLU A 171 -7.71 3.12 11.54
CA GLU A 171 -6.27 3.25 11.36
C GLU A 171 -5.69 2.08 10.57
N LEU A 172 -4.76 2.41 9.68
CA LEU A 172 -3.98 1.46 8.89
C LEU A 172 -2.50 1.81 9.01
N ASP A 173 -1.67 0.88 9.48
CA ASP A 173 -0.21 1.02 9.44
C ASP A 173 0.34 0.48 8.13
N LEU A 174 0.74 1.39 7.25
CA LEU A 174 1.15 1.07 5.88
C LEU A 174 2.57 1.58 5.63
N PRO A 175 3.31 0.99 4.69
CA PRO A 175 4.57 1.57 4.25
C PRO A 175 4.37 3.01 3.78
N SER A 176 5.33 3.90 4.05
CA SER A 176 5.23 5.33 3.70
C SER A 176 4.92 5.52 2.21
N TRP A 177 5.60 4.77 1.34
CA TRP A 177 5.39 4.83 -0.11
C TRP A 177 3.96 4.41 -0.53
N THR A 178 3.31 3.52 0.22
CA THR A 178 1.92 3.15 -0.03
C THR A 178 1.01 4.35 0.25
N VAL A 179 1.18 4.99 1.42
CA VAL A 179 0.41 6.18 1.80
C VAL A 179 0.67 7.34 0.85
N GLU A 180 1.91 7.54 0.41
CA GLU A 180 2.36 8.69 -0.38
C GLU A 180 2.14 8.55 -1.89
N ARG A 181 2.16 7.34 -2.44
CA ARG A 181 2.20 7.16 -3.91
C ARG A 181 1.33 6.04 -4.46
N ASP A 182 0.80 5.14 -3.64
CA ASP A 182 -0.06 4.07 -4.16
C ASP A 182 -1.38 4.64 -4.70
N VAL A 183 -1.62 4.37 -5.99
CA VAL A 183 -2.78 4.86 -6.73
C VAL A 183 -4.03 4.10 -6.34
N ASP A 184 -3.93 2.81 -6.06
CA ASP A 184 -5.07 1.97 -5.71
C ASP A 184 -5.58 2.31 -4.31
N LEU A 185 -4.70 2.66 -3.35
CA LEU A 185 -5.07 3.19 -2.04
C LEU A 185 -5.78 4.53 -2.21
N ARG A 186 -5.22 5.44 -3.00
CA ARG A 186 -5.83 6.76 -3.27
C ARG A 186 -7.21 6.66 -3.88
N ASN A 187 -7.35 5.83 -4.92
CA ASN A 187 -8.62 5.63 -5.61
C ASN A 187 -9.66 5.04 -4.67
N TRP A 188 -9.27 4.05 -3.86
CA TRP A 188 -10.15 3.46 -2.85
C TRP A 188 -10.57 4.49 -1.79
N LEU A 189 -9.60 5.20 -1.20
CA LEU A 189 -9.84 6.14 -0.12
C LEU A 189 -10.68 7.34 -0.60
N PHE A 190 -10.29 7.98 -1.69
CA PHE A 190 -10.99 9.15 -2.23
C PHE A 190 -12.32 8.79 -2.90
N GLY A 191 -12.51 7.52 -3.29
CA GLY A 191 -13.76 7.03 -3.84
C GLY A 191 -14.95 7.11 -2.87
N PHE A 192 -14.70 7.16 -1.56
CA PHE A 192 -15.75 7.38 -0.56
C PHE A 192 -16.23 8.83 -0.49
N GLY A 193 -15.49 9.79 -1.05
CA GLY A 193 -15.83 11.22 -1.02
C GLY A 193 -16.16 11.71 0.39
N ALA A 194 -17.34 12.31 0.56
CA ALA A 194 -17.83 12.81 1.85
C ALA A 194 -18.12 11.73 2.90
N GLY A 195 -18.01 10.44 2.55
CA GLY A 195 -18.14 9.34 3.50
C GLY A 195 -16.99 9.21 4.48
N ILE A 196 -15.85 9.84 4.20
CA ILE A 196 -14.67 9.80 5.06
C ILE A 196 -14.08 11.18 5.31
N ARG A 197 -13.41 11.32 6.45
CA ARG A 197 -12.62 12.48 6.84
C ARG A 197 -11.23 12.01 7.25
N ILE A 198 -10.23 12.27 6.40
CA ILE A 198 -8.84 11.92 6.68
C ILE A 198 -8.30 12.84 7.78
N GLU A 199 -7.67 12.26 8.80
CA GLU A 199 -7.07 12.99 9.93
C GLU A 199 -5.53 13.01 9.83
N ALA A 200 -4.93 11.89 9.42
CA ALA A 200 -3.48 11.75 9.25
C ALA A 200 -3.13 10.78 8.09
N PRO A 201 -1.99 10.96 7.41
CA PRO A 201 -1.07 12.09 7.55
C PRO A 201 -1.64 13.39 6.93
N ALA A 202 -1.15 14.54 7.39
CA ALA A 202 -1.64 15.85 6.96
C ALA A 202 -1.55 16.06 5.44
N ALA A 203 -0.49 15.58 4.80
CA ALA A 203 -0.32 15.69 3.35
C ALA A 203 -1.49 15.03 2.58
N LEU A 204 -1.89 13.82 2.98
CA LEU A 204 -2.98 13.10 2.34
C LEU A 204 -4.35 13.75 2.63
N ARG A 205 -4.52 14.30 3.83
CA ARG A 205 -5.71 15.09 4.19
C ARG A 205 -5.86 16.31 3.29
N GLU A 206 -4.79 17.09 3.11
CA GLU A 206 -4.85 18.28 2.25
C GLU A 206 -5.03 17.92 0.78
N GLU A 207 -4.46 16.81 0.32
CA GLU A 207 -4.72 16.28 -1.02
C GLU A 207 -6.21 15.97 -1.23
N HIS A 208 -6.83 15.24 -0.29
CA HIS A 208 -8.27 14.91 -0.37
C HIS A 208 -9.14 16.16 -0.35
N ARG A 209 -8.83 17.12 0.55
CA ARG A 209 -9.54 18.40 0.64
C ARG A 209 -9.44 19.20 -0.64
N SER A 210 -8.24 19.32 -1.21
CA SER A 210 -8.00 20.03 -2.47
C SER A 210 -8.80 19.43 -3.63
N ARG A 211 -8.82 18.10 -3.76
CA ARG A 211 -9.61 17.39 -4.79
C ARG A 211 -11.12 17.62 -4.63
N ALA A 212 -11.62 17.58 -3.39
CA ALA A 212 -13.02 17.84 -3.11
C ALA A 212 -13.43 19.28 -3.48
N LEU A 213 -12.60 20.28 -3.14
CA LEU A 213 -12.83 21.68 -3.50
C LEU A 213 -12.80 21.89 -5.01
N ALA A 214 -11.77 21.39 -5.70
CA ALA A 214 -11.68 21.48 -7.16
C ALA A 214 -12.87 20.83 -7.87
N THR A 215 -13.42 19.74 -7.31
CA THR A 215 -14.63 19.12 -7.84
C THR A 215 -15.86 19.99 -7.61
N ALA A 216 -16.01 20.58 -6.43
CA ALA A 216 -17.14 21.46 -6.12
C ALA A 216 -17.14 22.72 -7.01
N GLU A 217 -15.98 23.32 -7.26
CA GLU A 217 -15.81 24.50 -8.12
C GLU A 217 -16.30 24.30 -9.57
N ILE A 218 -16.34 23.07 -10.07
CA ILE A 218 -16.85 22.78 -11.42
C ILE A 218 -18.38 22.96 -11.50
N TYR A 219 -19.09 22.84 -10.37
CA TYR A 219 -20.56 22.87 -10.31
C TYR A 219 -21.12 24.13 -9.64
N LEU A 220 -20.26 25.06 -9.21
CA LEU A 220 -20.61 26.37 -8.63
C LEU A 220 -20.47 27.48 -9.68
#